data_AF-A0A976LPC4-F1
#
_entry.id   AF-A0A976LPC4-F1
#
_cell.length_a   1.000
_cell.length_b   1.000
_cell.length_c   1.000
_cell.angle_alpha   90.00
_cell.angle_beta   90.00
_cell.angle_gamma   90.00
#
_symmetry.space_group_name_H-M   'P 1'
#
loop_
_entity.id
_entity.type
_entity.pdbx_description
1 polymer ?
#
loop_
_entity_poly.entity_id
_entity_poly.type
_entity_poly.pdbx_seq_one_letter_code
_entity_poly.pdbx_strand_id
1 'polypeptide(L)'
;MNDLNSENLTMSRIEKIREEWKARQLKLKNLPASDLDDQGRQKPDEEKYKNIQKRLEHLAEVLCVLYKLYKQNELLYGDQFLAFVGDKVVRGWPRKDFPFQSQAASTASKEKLHCEHWTPISFFRDLFNENDLTKDDFYEALLKYYRVVWITKDENTCLNNEGFKTTRPINAYSHCKIVISDSELWKKLYGDNPND
;
A
#
# COMPACT_ATOMS: atom_id res chain seq x y z
N MET A 1 24.99 65.16 7.37
CA MET A 1 24.87 64.32 6.17
C MET A 1 25.44 62.95 6.49
N ASN A 2 24.57 62.00 6.84
CA ASN A 2 24.35 60.76 6.10
C ASN A 2 23.68 59.77 7.05
N ASP A 3 22.35 59.83 7.02
CA ASP A 3 21.52 58.65 7.22
C ASP A 3 21.97 57.57 6.24
N LEU A 4 22.42 56.44 6.77
CA LEU A 4 22.39 55.18 6.05
C LEU A 4 21.65 54.19 6.94
N ASN A 5 20.38 54.05 6.59
CA ASN A 5 19.40 53.10 7.08
C ASN A 5 20.02 51.76 7.49
N SER A 6 19.92 51.45 8.78
CA SER A 6 19.96 50.06 9.22
C SER A 6 18.67 49.39 8.75
N GLU A 7 18.68 48.87 7.53
CA GLU A 7 17.67 47.91 7.10
C GLU A 7 17.79 46.69 8.01
N ASN A 8 16.86 46.59 8.97
CA ASN A 8 16.56 45.36 9.69
C ASN A 8 16.11 44.31 8.66
N LEU A 9 17.08 43.62 8.05
CA LEU A 9 16.87 42.44 7.23
C LEU A 9 16.29 41.36 8.15
N THR A 10 14.96 41.34 8.22
CA THR A 10 14.22 40.30 8.92
C THR A 10 14.49 38.99 8.21
N MET A 11 15.21 38.08 8.88
CA MET A 11 15.39 36.70 8.42
C MET A 11 14.07 36.13 7.91
N SER A 12 14.10 35.55 6.73
CA SER A 12 12.96 34.86 6.14
C SER A 12 12.55 33.68 7.04
N ARG A 13 11.27 33.29 6.93
CA ARG A 13 10.75 32.13 7.65
C ARG A 13 11.53 30.84 7.35
N ILE A 14 12.03 30.70 6.11
CA ILE A 14 12.83 29.53 5.70
C ILE A 14 14.19 29.52 6.39
N GLU A 15 14.83 30.67 6.55
CA GLU A 15 16.11 30.78 7.25
C GLU A 15 15.95 30.46 8.74
N LYS A 16 14.85 30.92 9.35
CA LYS A 16 14.51 30.56 10.75
C LYS A 16 14.32 29.06 10.91
N ILE A 17 13.55 28.41 10.02
CA ILE A 17 13.36 26.95 10.04
C ILE A 17 14.69 26.22 9.84
N ARG A 18 15.54 26.67 8.91
CA ARG A 18 16.86 26.07 8.66
C ARG A 18 17.78 26.17 9.87
N GLU A 19 17.75 27.29 10.59
CA GLU A 19 18.51 27.44 11.84
C GLU A 19 17.98 26.52 12.94
N GLU A 20 16.66 26.43 13.10
CA GLU A 20 16.00 25.52 14.04
C GLU A 20 16.26 24.03 13.71
N TRP A 21 16.43 23.69 12.43
CA TRP A 21 16.62 22.32 11.95
C TRP A 21 18.02 21.78 12.20
N LYS A 22 19.04 22.63 12.41
CA LYS A 22 20.48 22.26 12.48
C LYS A 22 20.85 21.16 13.49
N ALA A 23 19.94 20.61 14.30
CA ALA A 23 20.28 19.66 15.36
C ALA A 23 19.31 18.49 15.61
N ARG A 24 18.31 18.20 14.75
CA ARG A 24 17.38 17.08 15.03
C ARG A 24 17.26 16.11 13.85
N GLN A 25 18.09 15.06 13.85
CA GLN A 25 17.67 13.83 13.19
C GLN A 25 16.40 13.35 13.89
N LEU A 26 15.30 13.24 13.14
CA LEU A 26 14.09 12.58 13.60
C LEU A 26 14.46 11.14 13.97
N LYS A 27 14.71 10.89 15.26
CA LYS A 27 14.68 9.54 15.79
C LYS A 27 13.21 9.12 15.75
N LEU A 28 12.85 8.40 14.69
CA LEU A 28 11.57 7.71 14.58
C LEU A 28 11.50 6.68 15.72
N LYS A 29 11.14 7.14 16.91
CA LYS A 29 10.74 6.29 18.03
C LYS A 29 9.25 6.05 17.85
N ASN A 30 8.88 4.78 17.92
CA ASN A 30 7.54 4.21 17.76
C ASN A 30 7.31 3.64 16.36
N LEU A 31 7.53 2.33 16.26
CA LEU A 31 6.83 1.50 15.30
C LEU A 31 5.31 1.76 15.47
N PRO A 32 4.53 1.88 14.38
CA PRO A 32 3.08 2.06 14.48
C PRO A 32 2.46 0.93 15.32
N ALA A 33 1.33 1.22 16.00
CA ALA A 33 0.60 0.33 16.90
C ALA A 33 0.79 -1.12 16.50
N SER A 34 1.56 -1.83 17.32
CA SER A 34 2.00 -3.19 17.07
C SER A 34 0.78 -4.05 16.73
N ASP A 35 0.89 -4.97 15.77
CA ASP A 35 -0.08 -6.07 15.64
C ASP A 35 0.08 -7.05 16.80
N LEU A 36 0.83 -6.65 17.82
CA LEU A 36 0.99 -7.27 19.11
C LEU A 36 0.22 -6.49 20.18
N ASP A 37 -0.35 -7.20 21.15
CA ASP A 37 -0.91 -6.63 22.36
C ASP A 37 0.19 -6.11 23.31
N ASP A 38 -0.21 -5.59 24.47
CA ASP A 38 0.70 -5.05 25.50
C ASP A 38 1.68 -6.10 26.06
N GLN A 39 1.49 -7.37 25.70
CA GLN A 39 2.28 -8.53 26.13
C GLN A 39 3.16 -9.08 24.98
N GLY A 40 3.16 -8.43 23.82
CA GLY A 40 3.95 -8.85 22.66
C GLY A 40 3.36 -10.05 21.91
N ARG A 41 2.11 -10.44 22.17
CA ARG A 41 1.40 -11.52 21.46
C ARG A 41 0.61 -10.95 20.31
N GLN A 42 0.42 -11.70 19.23
CA GLN A 42 -0.41 -11.23 18.12
C GLN A 42 -1.83 -10.88 18.57
N LYS A 43 -2.29 -9.70 18.19
CA LYS A 43 -3.67 -9.26 18.35
C LYS A 43 -4.64 -10.22 17.66
N PRO A 44 -5.89 -10.33 18.14
CA PRO A 44 -6.93 -11.08 17.47
C PRO A 44 -7.12 -10.60 16.02
N ASP A 45 -7.46 -11.51 15.13
CA ASP A 45 -7.59 -11.19 13.71
C ASP A 45 -8.63 -10.08 13.46
N GLU A 46 -9.77 -10.08 14.16
CA GLU A 46 -10.76 -9.01 14.01
C GLU A 46 -10.20 -7.60 14.28
N GLU A 47 -9.31 -7.44 15.28
CA GLU A 47 -8.73 -6.13 15.61
C GLU A 47 -7.67 -5.73 14.58
N LYS A 48 -6.83 -6.67 14.13
CA LYS A 48 -5.86 -6.42 13.05
C LYS A 48 -6.56 -5.96 11.78
N TYR A 49 -7.66 -6.62 11.41
CA TYR A 49 -8.40 -6.30 10.19
C TYR A 49 -9.07 -4.93 10.28
N LYS A 50 -9.68 -4.56 11.42
CA LYS A 50 -10.18 -3.20 11.65
C LYS A 50 -9.09 -2.13 11.49
N ASN A 51 -7.88 -2.41 11.99
CA ASN A 51 -6.75 -1.51 11.82
C ASN A 51 -6.28 -1.42 10.36
N ILE A 52 -6.26 -2.54 9.63
CA ILE A 52 -5.93 -2.55 8.20
C ILE A 52 -6.98 -1.76 7.40
N GLN A 53 -8.28 -1.98 7.66
CA GLN A 53 -9.37 -1.23 7.04
C GLN A 53 -9.19 0.28 7.22
N LYS A 54 -8.93 0.72 8.45
CA LYS A 54 -8.66 2.15 8.73
C LYS A 54 -7.43 2.68 7.98
N ARG A 55 -6.37 1.88 7.87
CA ARG A 55 -5.17 2.26 7.10
C ARG A 55 -5.44 2.34 5.60
N LEU A 56 -6.30 1.47 5.07
CA LEU A 56 -6.73 1.52 3.67
C LEU A 56 -7.67 2.68 3.39
N GLU A 57 -8.54 3.03 4.34
CA GLU A 57 -9.39 4.22 4.25
C GLU A 57 -8.53 5.48 4.16
N HIS A 58 -7.51 5.62 5.01
CA HIS A 58 -6.57 6.73 4.92
C HIS A 58 -5.76 6.72 3.61
N LEU A 59 -5.38 5.53 3.11
CA LEU A 59 -4.73 5.43 1.80
C LEU A 59 -5.67 5.90 0.69
N ALA A 60 -6.95 5.53 0.74
CA ALA A 60 -7.95 5.97 -0.24
C ALA A 60 -8.11 7.49 -0.25
N GLU A 61 -8.08 8.15 0.91
CA GLU A 61 -8.07 9.61 1.00
C GLU A 61 -6.86 10.22 0.30
N VAL A 62 -5.67 9.67 0.54
CA VAL A 62 -4.43 10.13 -0.13
C VAL A 62 -4.51 9.90 -1.64
N LEU A 63 -4.98 8.73 -2.09
CA LEU A 63 -5.14 8.44 -3.51
C LEU A 63 -6.14 9.39 -4.17
N CYS A 64 -7.26 9.71 -3.51
CA CYS A 64 -8.24 10.67 -4.01
C CYS A 64 -7.64 12.07 -4.20
N VAL A 65 -6.80 12.53 -3.27
CA VAL A 65 -6.08 13.82 -3.41
C VAL A 65 -5.10 13.78 -4.58
N LEU A 66 -4.31 12.71 -4.69
CA LEU A 66 -3.34 12.55 -5.78
C LEU A 66 -4.03 12.41 -7.14
N TYR A 67 -5.18 11.75 -7.20
CA TYR A 67 -6.01 11.60 -8.39
C TYR A 67 -6.50 12.96 -8.90
N LYS A 68 -7.04 13.80 -8.01
CA LYS A 68 -7.46 15.16 -8.36
C LYS A 68 -6.29 15.97 -8.91
N LEU A 69 -5.13 15.89 -8.27
CA LEU A 69 -3.92 16.58 -8.72
C LEU A 69 -3.46 16.09 -10.10
N TYR A 70 -3.47 14.77 -10.32
CA TYR A 70 -3.12 14.15 -11.60
C TYR A 70 -4.08 14.59 -12.71
N LYS A 71 -5.39 14.45 -12.52
CA LYS A 71 -6.40 14.83 -13.54
C LYS A 71 -6.35 16.30 -13.93
N GLN A 72 -6.00 17.18 -12.99
CA GLN A 72 -5.83 18.61 -13.27
C GLN A 72 -4.55 18.93 -14.06
N ASN A 73 -3.55 18.05 -14.04
CA ASN A 73 -2.20 18.30 -14.53
C ASN A 73 -1.63 17.12 -15.33
N GLU A 74 -2.49 16.35 -16.00
CA GLU A 74 -2.13 15.08 -16.61
C GLU A 74 -0.99 15.24 -17.62
N LEU A 75 -1.08 16.26 -18.48
CA LEU A 75 -0.05 16.59 -19.48
C LEU A 75 1.29 17.02 -18.87
N LEU A 76 1.28 17.57 -17.65
CA LEU A 76 2.50 18.01 -16.96
C LEU A 76 3.28 16.83 -16.38
N TYR A 77 2.56 15.82 -15.89
CA TYR A 77 3.14 14.75 -15.10
C TYR A 77 3.30 13.43 -15.87
N GLY A 78 2.32 13.08 -16.70
CA GLY A 78 2.25 11.82 -17.43
C GLY A 78 2.46 10.58 -16.56
N ASP A 79 2.96 9.53 -17.21
CA ASP A 79 3.11 8.19 -16.61
C ASP A 79 4.06 8.13 -15.41
N GLN A 80 4.99 9.08 -15.28
CA GLN A 80 5.93 9.10 -14.16
C GLN A 80 5.23 9.32 -12.82
N PHE A 81 4.17 10.13 -12.80
CA PHE A 81 3.37 10.33 -11.58
C PHE A 81 2.60 9.06 -11.23
N LEU A 82 2.02 8.40 -12.24
CA LEU A 82 1.34 7.13 -12.07
C LEU A 82 2.29 6.05 -11.50
N ALA A 83 3.52 5.96 -12.03
CA ALA A 83 4.54 5.07 -11.49
C ALA A 83 4.91 5.41 -10.03
N PHE A 84 5.06 6.70 -9.71
CA PHE A 84 5.29 7.17 -8.33
C PHE A 84 4.15 6.74 -7.38
N VAL A 85 2.89 6.94 -7.78
CA VAL A 85 1.73 6.54 -6.98
C VAL A 85 1.76 5.04 -6.71
N GLY A 86 1.94 4.21 -7.73
CA GLY A 86 2.00 2.76 -7.57
C GLY A 86 3.16 2.30 -6.66
N ASP A 87 4.38 2.74 -6.94
CA ASP A 87 5.58 2.21 -6.28
C ASP A 87 5.86 2.84 -4.91
N LYS A 88 5.57 4.13 -4.73
CA LYS A 88 5.93 4.86 -3.49
C LYS A 88 4.75 5.03 -2.56
N VAL A 89 3.56 5.25 -3.09
CA VAL A 89 2.38 5.49 -2.27
C VAL A 89 1.68 4.17 -1.97
N VAL A 90 1.18 3.47 -2.99
CA VAL A 90 0.47 2.20 -2.81
C VAL A 90 1.43 1.16 -2.25
N ARG A 91 2.48 0.73 -2.95
CA ARG A 91 3.38 -0.31 -2.42
C ARG A 91 4.00 0.08 -1.07
N GLY A 92 4.42 1.33 -0.91
CA GLY A 92 5.08 1.83 0.30
C GLY A 92 4.17 2.06 1.51
N TRP A 93 2.85 2.04 1.37
CA TRP A 93 1.95 2.36 2.48
C TRP A 93 2.10 1.36 3.65
N PRO A 94 2.19 1.84 4.90
CA PRO A 94 2.55 0.99 6.03
C PRO A 94 1.40 0.07 6.48
N ARG A 95 1.72 -1.23 6.61
CA ARG A 95 0.89 -2.26 7.29
C ARG A 95 -0.58 -2.30 6.85
N LYS A 96 -0.79 -2.23 5.55
CA LYS A 96 -2.12 -2.34 4.93
C LYS A 96 -2.39 -3.72 4.32
N ASP A 97 -1.51 -4.67 4.61
CA ASP A 97 -1.53 -5.96 3.98
C ASP A 97 -2.57 -6.85 4.68
N PHE A 98 -3.47 -7.44 3.89
CA PHE A 98 -4.28 -8.59 4.31
C PHE A 98 -3.52 -9.86 3.93
N PRO A 99 -2.84 -10.52 4.89
CA PRO A 99 -2.02 -11.67 4.58
C PRO A 99 -2.89 -12.92 4.42
N PHE A 100 -2.80 -13.52 3.23
CA PHE A 100 -3.29 -14.85 2.94
C PHE A 100 -2.12 -15.81 2.75
N GLN A 101 -2.40 -17.10 2.73
CA GLN A 101 -1.37 -18.13 2.58
C GLN A 101 -1.90 -19.24 1.68
N SER A 102 -1.08 -19.77 0.78
CA SER A 102 -1.45 -20.99 0.04
C SER A 102 -1.45 -22.21 0.96
N GLN A 103 -2.23 -23.23 0.60
CA GLN A 103 -2.23 -24.50 1.33
C GLN A 103 -0.82 -25.11 1.37
N ALA A 104 -0.06 -25.05 0.28
CA ALA A 104 1.32 -25.50 0.25
C ALA A 104 2.21 -24.69 1.20
N ALA A 105 2.04 -23.37 1.23
CA ALA A 105 2.78 -22.50 2.13
C ALA A 105 2.48 -22.78 3.61
N SER A 106 1.27 -23.26 3.97
CA SER A 106 0.88 -23.55 5.36
C SER A 106 1.74 -24.64 6.02
N THR A 107 2.28 -25.55 5.21
CA THR A 107 3.12 -26.68 5.67
C THR A 107 4.61 -26.45 5.43
N ALA A 108 4.97 -25.39 4.71
CA ALA A 108 6.35 -25.08 4.36
C ALA A 108 7.09 -24.32 5.47
N SER A 109 8.40 -24.53 5.56
CA SER A 109 9.29 -23.72 6.41
C SER A 109 9.32 -22.26 5.92
N LYS A 110 9.34 -21.29 6.84
CA LYS A 110 9.31 -19.84 6.52
C LYS A 110 10.36 -19.39 5.49
N GLU A 111 11.55 -19.98 5.48
CA GLU A 111 12.65 -19.68 4.54
C GLU A 111 12.35 -20.05 3.08
N LYS A 112 11.28 -20.83 2.86
CA LYS A 112 10.82 -21.27 1.54
C LYS A 112 9.59 -20.50 1.06
N LEU A 113 9.16 -19.48 1.82
CA LEU A 113 8.01 -18.66 1.47
C LEU A 113 8.43 -17.40 0.71
N HIS A 114 7.56 -16.97 -0.18
CA HIS A 114 7.61 -15.73 -0.91
C HIS A 114 6.32 -14.95 -0.65
N CYS A 115 6.44 -13.66 -0.33
CA CYS A 115 5.30 -12.77 -0.21
C CYS A 115 5.11 -12.03 -1.53
N GLU A 116 3.91 -12.09 -2.09
CA GLU A 116 3.56 -11.30 -3.26
C GLU A 116 2.20 -10.60 -3.12
N HIS A 117 1.90 -9.72 -4.06
CA HIS A 117 0.57 -9.13 -4.16
C HIS A 117 -0.32 -10.02 -5.01
N TRP A 118 -1.56 -10.23 -4.56
CA TRP A 118 -2.56 -10.95 -5.32
C TRP A 118 -2.88 -10.21 -6.62
N THR A 119 -3.19 -8.93 -6.50
CA THR A 119 -3.46 -8.04 -7.63
C THR A 119 -2.19 -7.28 -7.98
N PRO A 120 -1.81 -7.18 -9.26
CA PRO A 120 -0.67 -6.37 -9.67
C PRO A 120 -0.78 -4.94 -9.15
N ILE A 121 0.33 -4.38 -8.67
CA ILE A 121 0.34 -2.98 -8.20
C ILE A 121 -0.05 -1.99 -9.32
N SER A 122 0.21 -2.36 -10.57
CA SER A 122 -0.23 -1.59 -11.75
C SER A 122 -1.75 -1.41 -11.80
N PHE A 123 -2.56 -2.32 -11.26
CA PHE A 123 -4.01 -2.13 -11.20
C PHE A 123 -4.38 -0.82 -10.50
N PHE A 124 -3.78 -0.53 -9.33
CA PHE A 124 -4.09 0.68 -8.57
C PHE A 124 -3.57 1.95 -9.24
N ARG A 125 -2.52 1.83 -10.05
CA ARG A 125 -2.05 2.90 -10.92
C ARG A 125 -3.06 3.16 -12.03
N ASP A 126 -3.55 2.10 -12.67
CA ASP A 126 -4.41 2.18 -13.85
C ASP A 126 -5.80 2.72 -13.49
N LEU A 127 -6.24 2.60 -12.23
CA LEU A 127 -7.44 3.29 -11.73
C LEU A 127 -7.42 4.79 -12.01
N PHE A 128 -6.26 5.45 -12.05
CA PHE A 128 -6.18 6.89 -12.31
C PHE A 128 -6.59 7.27 -13.74
N ASN A 129 -6.67 6.30 -14.65
CA ASN A 129 -7.18 6.53 -16.00
C ASN A 129 -8.71 6.62 -16.04
N GLU A 130 -9.41 6.09 -15.03
CA GLU A 130 -10.86 6.22 -14.90
C GLU A 130 -11.28 7.67 -14.63
N ASN A 131 -12.56 7.96 -14.82
CA ASN A 131 -13.15 9.28 -14.58
C ASN A 131 -13.97 9.30 -13.29
N ASP A 132 -14.06 10.49 -12.69
CA ASP A 132 -14.93 10.78 -11.55
C ASP A 132 -14.76 9.89 -10.30
N LEU A 133 -13.58 9.29 -10.12
CA LEU A 133 -13.29 8.50 -8.93
C LEU A 133 -13.36 9.34 -7.64
N THR A 134 -14.03 8.76 -6.65
CA THR A 134 -14.20 9.29 -5.29
C THR A 134 -13.28 8.57 -4.31
N LYS A 135 -13.24 9.05 -3.06
CA LYS A 135 -12.57 8.33 -1.96
C LYS A 135 -13.14 6.91 -1.82
N ASP A 136 -14.45 6.75 -1.93
CA ASP A 136 -15.12 5.49 -1.67
C ASP A 136 -14.77 4.47 -2.75
N ASP A 137 -14.67 4.88 -4.02
CA ASP A 137 -14.21 4.01 -5.11
C ASP A 137 -12.79 3.48 -4.86
N PHE A 138 -11.87 4.36 -4.44
CA PHE A 138 -10.52 3.93 -4.08
C PHE A 138 -10.51 3.00 -2.87
N TYR A 139 -11.34 3.29 -1.87
CA TYR A 139 -11.45 2.46 -0.69
C TYR A 139 -11.97 1.07 -1.04
N GLU A 140 -13.06 0.97 -1.80
CA GLU A 140 -13.61 -0.31 -2.27
C GLU A 140 -12.60 -1.10 -3.11
N ALA A 141 -11.89 -0.45 -4.03
CA ALA A 141 -10.87 -1.11 -4.85
C ALA A 141 -9.71 -1.64 -4.00
N LEU A 142 -9.19 -0.83 -3.07
CA LEU A 142 -8.16 -1.26 -2.12
C LEU A 142 -8.65 -2.43 -1.26
N LEU A 143 -9.85 -2.31 -0.73
CA LEU A 143 -10.43 -3.31 0.15
C LEU A 143 -10.65 -4.63 -0.58
N LYS A 144 -11.14 -4.59 -1.82
CA LYS A 144 -11.40 -5.81 -2.59
C LYS A 144 -10.13 -6.44 -3.14
N TYR A 145 -9.18 -5.64 -3.64
CA TYR A 145 -8.08 -6.13 -4.46
C TYR A 145 -6.70 -6.03 -3.82
N TYR A 146 -6.50 -5.22 -2.78
CA TYR A 146 -5.19 -5.10 -2.14
C TYR A 146 -4.99 -6.24 -1.13
N ARG A 147 -4.33 -7.30 -1.60
CA ARG A 147 -4.07 -8.50 -0.80
C ARG A 147 -2.63 -8.94 -1.00
N VAL A 148 -2.05 -9.51 0.04
CA VAL A 148 -0.76 -10.19 -0.08
C VAL A 148 -0.94 -11.67 0.18
N VAL A 149 -0.16 -12.47 -0.53
CA VAL A 149 -0.23 -13.93 -0.45
C VAL A 149 1.15 -14.46 -0.19
N TRP A 150 1.25 -15.29 0.85
CA TRP A 150 2.40 -16.14 1.10
C TRP A 150 2.27 -17.42 0.30
N ILE A 151 3.15 -17.58 -0.67
CA ILE A 151 3.26 -18.77 -1.52
C ILE A 151 4.65 -19.39 -1.38
N THR A 152 4.82 -20.62 -1.82
CA THR A 152 6.12 -21.28 -1.88
C THR A 152 6.97 -20.76 -3.04
N LYS A 153 8.28 -21.04 -3.01
CA LYS A 153 9.19 -20.73 -4.13
C LYS A 153 8.78 -21.39 -5.44
N ASP A 154 8.25 -22.61 -5.39
CA ASP A 154 7.83 -23.35 -6.58
C ASP A 154 6.57 -22.73 -7.20
N GLU A 155 5.59 -22.37 -6.36
CA GLU A 155 4.39 -21.65 -6.79
C GLU A 155 4.76 -20.29 -7.41
N ASN A 156 5.67 -19.54 -6.80
CA ASN A 156 6.15 -18.28 -7.36
C ASN A 156 6.88 -18.48 -8.70
N THR A 157 7.63 -19.57 -8.84
CA THR A 157 8.32 -19.92 -10.09
C THR A 157 7.31 -20.23 -11.20
N CYS A 158 6.23 -20.96 -10.90
CA CYS A 158 5.12 -21.17 -11.85
C CYS A 158 4.55 -19.83 -12.33
N LEU A 159 4.19 -18.94 -11.39
CA LEU A 159 3.63 -17.63 -11.73
C LEU A 159 4.56 -16.76 -12.58
N ASN A 160 5.87 -16.87 -12.36
CA ASN A 160 6.87 -16.18 -13.17
C ASN A 160 6.94 -16.75 -14.60
N ASN A 161 6.98 -18.09 -14.72
CA ASN A 161 7.11 -18.77 -16.01
C ASN A 161 5.91 -18.51 -16.92
N GLU A 162 4.71 -18.40 -16.35
CA GLU A 162 3.48 -18.07 -17.08
C GLU A 162 3.33 -16.55 -17.36
N GLY A 163 4.27 -15.71 -16.91
CA GLY A 163 4.19 -14.25 -17.09
C GLY A 163 3.13 -13.56 -16.23
N PHE A 164 2.51 -14.26 -15.29
CA PHE A 164 1.39 -13.75 -14.49
C PHE A 164 1.77 -12.67 -13.48
N LYS A 165 3.06 -12.40 -13.25
CA LYS A 165 3.49 -11.30 -12.37
C LYS A 165 3.07 -9.92 -12.88
N THR A 166 2.87 -9.78 -14.18
CA THR A 166 2.59 -8.48 -14.82
C THR A 166 1.09 -8.27 -15.09
N THR A 167 0.41 -9.27 -15.65
CA THR A 167 -0.99 -9.14 -16.13
C THR A 167 -2.02 -9.82 -15.24
N ARG A 168 -1.58 -10.73 -14.37
CA ARG A 168 -2.38 -11.55 -13.42
C ARG A 168 -3.87 -11.71 -13.81
N PRO A 169 -4.19 -12.64 -14.72
CA PRO A 169 -5.59 -12.98 -14.97
C PRO A 169 -6.23 -13.59 -13.72
N ILE A 170 -7.58 -13.52 -13.64
CA ILE A 170 -8.36 -14.07 -12.52
C ILE A 170 -8.01 -15.54 -12.22
N ASN A 171 -7.78 -16.33 -13.26
CA ASN A 171 -7.44 -17.75 -13.14
C ASN A 171 -5.95 -18.05 -12.92
N ALA A 172 -5.09 -17.05 -12.69
CA ALA A 172 -3.64 -17.26 -12.58
C ALA A 172 -3.27 -18.26 -11.47
N TYR A 173 -3.92 -18.14 -10.30
CA TYR A 173 -3.68 -19.03 -9.17
C TYR A 173 -4.20 -20.45 -9.44
N SER A 174 -5.42 -20.59 -9.94
CA SER A 174 -5.99 -21.90 -10.29
C SER A 174 -5.21 -22.60 -11.42
N HIS A 175 -4.72 -21.83 -12.41
CA HIS A 175 -3.84 -22.32 -13.46
C HIS A 175 -2.55 -22.93 -12.90
N CYS A 176 -1.88 -22.22 -11.96
CA CYS A 176 -0.70 -22.73 -11.26
C CYS A 176 -1.05 -23.73 -10.13
N LYS A 177 -2.32 -24.15 -9.99
CA LYS A 177 -2.81 -25.06 -8.94
C LYS A 177 -2.53 -24.57 -7.53
N ILE A 178 -2.45 -23.26 -7.36
CA ILE A 178 -2.24 -22.59 -6.08
C ILE A 178 -3.61 -22.41 -5.43
N VAL A 179 -3.82 -23.10 -4.31
CA VAL A 179 -5.05 -22.96 -3.51
C VAL A 179 -4.77 -22.02 -2.37
N ILE A 180 -5.43 -20.86 -2.36
CA ILE A 180 -5.31 -19.89 -1.28
C ILE A 180 -6.24 -20.25 -0.14
N SER A 181 -5.70 -20.35 1.07
CA SER A 181 -6.48 -20.51 2.28
C SER A 181 -7.22 -19.20 2.54
N ASP A 182 -8.53 -19.20 2.31
CA ASP A 182 -9.37 -18.06 2.67
C ASP A 182 -9.50 -17.93 4.18
N SER A 183 -9.38 -16.71 4.67
CA SER A 183 -9.77 -16.36 6.02
C SER A 183 -11.31 -16.34 6.09
N GLU A 184 -11.90 -17.13 6.99
CA GLU A 184 -13.35 -17.09 7.28
C GLU A 184 -13.83 -15.67 7.62
N LEU A 185 -12.96 -14.86 8.24
CA LEU A 185 -13.23 -13.45 8.50
C LEU A 185 -13.33 -12.63 7.21
N TRP A 186 -12.52 -12.94 6.19
CA TRP A 186 -12.63 -12.29 4.88
C TRP A 186 -13.94 -12.62 4.19
N LYS A 187 -14.29 -13.91 4.15
CA LYS A 187 -15.59 -14.36 3.60
C LYS A 187 -16.76 -13.66 4.29
N LYS A 188 -16.68 -13.53 5.62
CA LYS A 188 -17.67 -12.81 6.41
C LYS A 188 -17.75 -11.31 6.07
N LEU A 189 -16.62 -10.68 5.76
CA LEU A 189 -16.57 -9.24 5.48
C LEU A 189 -16.97 -8.88 4.04
N TYR A 190 -16.74 -9.77 3.07
CA TYR A 190 -16.82 -9.43 1.65
C TYR A 190 -17.54 -10.45 0.75
N GLY A 191 -18.05 -11.55 1.32
CA GLY A 191 -18.63 -12.66 0.55
C GLY A 191 -17.57 -13.62 0.02
N ASP A 192 -17.95 -14.47 -0.95
CA ASP A 192 -17.12 -15.54 -1.48
C ASP A 192 -15.83 -15.04 -2.16
N ASN A 193 -14.89 -15.97 -2.37
CA ASN A 193 -13.53 -15.70 -2.83
C ASN A 193 -13.56 -15.01 -4.21
N PRO A 194 -12.73 -14.00 -4.53
CA PRO A 194 -12.60 -13.54 -5.93
C PRO A 194 -12.03 -14.60 -6.89
N ASN A 195 -11.73 -15.81 -6.39
CA ASN A 195 -11.45 -16.99 -7.21
C ASN A 195 -12.72 -17.76 -7.61
N ASP A 196 -13.89 -17.43 -7.05
CA ASP A 196 -15.19 -17.97 -7.45
C ASP A 196 -15.81 -17.17 -8.61
#